data_AF-A0A933FYN2-F1
#
_entry.id   AF-A0A933FYN2-F1
#
_cell.length_a   1.000
_cell.length_b   1.000
_cell.length_c   1.000
_cell.angle_alpha   90.00
_cell.angle_beta   90.00
_cell.angle_gamma   90.00
#
_symmetry.space_group_name_H-M   'P 1'
#
loop_
_entity.id
_entity.type
_entity.pdbx_description
1 polymer ?
#
loop_
_entity_poly.entity_id
_entity_poly.type
_entity_poly.pdbx_seq_one_letter_code
_entity_poly.pdbx_strand_id
1 'polypeptide(L)'
;MRPLDTSPEAERVQIEIFRAMSLEQRLHISFELNQTCQNLASVGVRLRHPDYDDEKIRLAVIRMEIGDELFLKAYPHARDVLP
;
A
#
# COMPACT_ATOMS: atom_id res chain seq x y z
N MET A 1 9.61 -18.69 3.55
CA MET A 1 10.41 -18.74 4.79
C MET A 1 9.47 -18.37 5.92
N ARG A 2 9.26 -19.25 6.92
CA ARG A 2 8.40 -18.97 8.09
C ARG A 2 9.08 -17.92 8.99
N PRO A 3 8.38 -16.87 9.43
CA PRO A 3 8.92 -15.93 10.43
C PRO A 3 9.30 -16.62 11.75
N LEU A 4 10.31 -16.10 12.45
CA LEU A 4 10.82 -16.71 13.69
C LEU A 4 9.83 -16.66 14.86
N ASP A 5 8.90 -15.70 14.84
CA ASP A 5 7.85 -15.46 15.83
C ASP A 5 6.53 -16.20 15.52
N THR A 6 6.48 -16.97 14.44
CA THR A 6 5.29 -17.73 14.01
C THR A 6 5.52 -19.22 14.23
N SER A 7 4.71 -19.93 15.02
CA SER A 7 4.86 -21.39 15.19
C SER A 7 4.52 -22.18 13.91
N PRO A 8 5.04 -23.40 13.72
CA PRO A 8 4.67 -24.23 12.56
C PRO A 8 3.16 -24.51 12.48
N GLU A 9 2.50 -24.63 13.64
CA GLU A 9 1.05 -24.83 13.70
C GLU A 9 0.28 -23.59 13.24
N ALA A 10 0.70 -22.40 13.68
CA ALA A 10 0.08 -21.15 13.25
C ALA A 10 0.24 -20.91 11.74
N GLU A 11 1.42 -21.18 11.18
CA GLU A 11 1.65 -21.11 9.73
C GLU A 11 0.72 -22.09 8.98
N ARG A 12 0.58 -23.33 9.47
CA ARG A 12 -0.31 -24.33 8.87
C ARG A 12 -1.76 -23.85 8.86
N VAL A 13 -2.26 -23.34 9.99
CA VAL A 13 -3.63 -22.81 10.10
C VAL A 13 -3.84 -21.64 9.13
N GLN A 14 -2.90 -20.70 9.05
CA GLN A 14 -2.98 -19.58 8.12
C GLN A 14 -3.08 -20.04 6.66
N ILE A 15 -2.25 -21.02 6.26
CA ILE A 15 -2.26 -21.58 4.91
C ILE A 15 -3.60 -22.27 4.62
N GLU A 16 -4.14 -23.02 5.58
CA GLU A 16 -5.43 -23.71 5.45
C GLU A 16 -6.58 -22.72 5.31
N ILE A 17 -6.61 -21.65 6.12
CA ILE A 17 -7.56 -20.55 6.00
C ILE A 17 -7.47 -19.93 4.61
N PHE A 18 -6.27 -19.57 4.16
CA PHE A 18 -6.11 -19.01 2.83
C PHE A 18 -6.56 -19.99 1.77
N ARG A 19 -6.24 -21.28 1.82
CA ARG A 19 -6.69 -22.26 0.80
C ARG A 19 -8.21 -22.40 0.75
N ALA A 20 -8.90 -22.30 1.88
CA ALA A 20 -10.35 -22.40 1.97
C ALA A 20 -11.10 -21.16 1.45
N MET A 21 -10.44 -20.00 1.34
CA MET A 21 -11.10 -18.77 0.86
C MET A 21 -11.56 -18.88 -0.60
N SER A 22 -12.79 -18.41 -0.85
CA SER A 22 -13.28 -18.14 -2.19
C SER A 22 -12.51 -16.99 -2.85
N LEU A 23 -12.65 -16.85 -4.18
CA LEU A 23 -12.04 -15.74 -4.91
C LEU A 23 -12.56 -14.38 -4.41
N GLU A 24 -13.85 -14.28 -4.13
CA GLU A 24 -14.49 -13.06 -3.61
C GLU A 24 -13.90 -12.65 -2.25
N GLN A 25 -13.75 -13.59 -1.32
CA GLN A 25 -13.17 -13.34 0.01
C GLN A 25 -11.73 -12.84 -0.10
N ARG A 26 -10.92 -13.44 -0.99
CA ARG A 26 -9.55 -12.98 -1.22
C ARG A 26 -9.50 -11.57 -1.80
N LEU A 27 -10.39 -11.25 -2.74
CA LEU A 27 -10.46 -9.92 -3.34
C LEU A 27 -10.86 -8.88 -2.29
N HIS A 28 -11.84 -9.20 -1.44
CA HIS A 28 -12.24 -8.31 -0.36
C HIS A 28 -11.07 -7.95 0.57
N ILE A 29 -10.34 -8.96 1.05
CA ILE A 29 -9.15 -8.75 1.90
C ILE A 29 -8.08 -7.95 1.15
N SER A 30 -7.91 -8.20 -0.15
CA SER A 30 -6.93 -7.48 -0.97
C SER A 30 -7.27 -5.99 -1.09
N PHE A 31 -8.56 -5.64 -1.21
CA PHE A 31 -8.99 -4.23 -1.22
C PHE A 31 -8.81 -3.57 0.15
N GLU A 32 -9.14 -4.25 1.24
CA GLU A 32 -8.91 -3.74 2.60
C GLU A 32 -7.42 -3.52 2.88
N LEU A 33 -6.58 -4.46 2.47
CA LEU A 33 -5.14 -4.35 2.60
C LEU A 33 -4.60 -3.19 1.76
N ASN A 34 -5.07 -3.03 0.52
CA ASN A 34 -4.68 -1.91 -0.32
C ASN A 34 -5.02 -0.56 0.33
N GLN A 35 -6.24 -0.42 0.86
CA GLN A 35 -6.65 0.80 1.57
C GLN A 35 -5.75 1.07 2.79
N THR A 36 -5.39 0.03 3.53
CA THR A 36 -4.47 0.13 4.67
C THR A 36 -3.09 0.60 4.24
N CYS A 37 -2.54 0.03 3.16
CA CYS A 37 -1.25 0.45 2.60
C CYS A 37 -1.27 1.92 2.16
N GLN A 38 -2.34 2.37 1.49
CA GLN A 38 -2.50 3.78 1.08
C GLN A 38 -2.55 4.73 2.28
N ASN A 39 -3.26 4.35 3.34
CA ASN A 39 -3.33 5.14 4.57
C ASN A 39 -1.94 5.26 5.23
N LEU A 40 -1.21 4.15 5.33
CA LEU A 40 0.14 4.13 5.90
C LEU A 40 1.12 4.94 5.04
N ALA A 41 1.04 4.84 3.71
CA ALA A 41 1.85 5.64 2.80
C ALA A 41 1.57 7.14 2.99
N SER A 42 0.29 7.52 3.08
CA SER A 42 -0.13 8.91 3.32
C SER A 42 0.40 9.46 4.63
N VAL A 43 0.36 8.68 5.71
CA VAL A 43 0.97 9.05 7.00
C VAL A 43 2.48 9.24 6.85
N GLY A 44 3.16 8.32 6.16
CA GLY A 44 4.59 8.42 5.91
C GLY A 44 4.97 9.68 5.13
N VAL A 45 4.20 10.05 4.10
CA VAL A 45 4.39 11.29 3.33
C VAL A 45 4.21 12.50 4.24
N ARG A 46 3.14 12.58 5.04
CA ARG A 46 2.91 13.68 5.99
C ARG A 46 4.09 13.89 6.95
N LEU A 47 4.71 12.80 7.40
CA LEU A 47 5.86 12.86 8.30
C LEU A 47 7.12 13.42 7.62
N ARG A 48 7.33 13.12 6.32
CA ARG A 48 8.49 13.61 5.55
C ARG A 48 8.30 15.03 5.02
N HIS A 49 7.06 15.39 4.69
CA HIS A 49 6.69 16.66 4.05
C HIS A 49 5.56 17.34 4.85
N PRO A 50 5.86 17.94 6.01
CA PRO A 50 4.84 18.52 6.90
C PRO A 50 4.09 19.71 6.30
N ASP A 51 4.64 20.33 5.25
CA ASP A 51 4.10 21.45 4.50
C ASP A 51 3.14 21.02 3.37
N TYR A 52 3.04 19.73 3.07
CA TYR A 52 2.15 19.24 2.03
C TYR A 52 0.69 19.29 2.48
N ASP A 53 -0.16 19.80 1.60
CA ASP A 53 -1.61 19.66 1.71
C ASP A 53 -2.08 18.25 1.29
N ASP A 54 -3.37 17.97 1.48
CA ASP A 54 -3.94 16.66 1.17
C ASP A 54 -3.78 16.24 -0.29
N GLU A 55 -3.78 17.20 -1.23
CA GLU A 55 -3.63 16.90 -2.66
C GLU A 55 -2.18 16.54 -3.00
N LYS A 56 -1.19 17.28 -2.47
CA LYS A 56 0.22 16.92 -2.60
C LYS A 56 0.51 15.58 -1.97
N ILE A 57 -0.10 15.26 -0.83
CA ILE A 57 0.04 13.94 -0.20
C ILE A 57 -0.52 12.84 -1.12
N ARG A 58 -1.72 13.04 -1.65
CA ARG A 58 -2.34 12.10 -2.59
C ARG A 58 -1.44 11.86 -3.82
N LEU A 59 -0.92 12.93 -4.41
CA LEU A 59 -0.02 12.86 -5.56
C LEU A 59 1.31 12.18 -5.24
N ALA A 60 1.90 12.45 -4.07
CA ALA A 60 3.10 11.78 -3.60
C ALA A 60 2.89 10.27 -3.44
N VAL A 61 1.76 9.85 -2.85
CA VAL A 61 1.41 8.42 -2.74
C VAL A 61 1.23 7.78 -4.11
N ILE A 62 0.51 8.44 -5.04
CA ILE A 62 0.36 7.93 -6.41
C ILE A 62 1.73 7.78 -7.09
N ARG A 63 2.62 8.77 -6.93
CA ARG A 63 3.99 8.71 -7.47
C ARG A 63 4.77 7.51 -6.95
N MET A 64 4.62 7.16 -5.66
CA MET A 64 5.21 5.94 -5.08
C MET A 64 4.63 4.66 -5.70
N GLU A 65 3.32 4.62 -5.97
CA GLU A 65 2.62 3.43 -6.47
C GLU A 65 2.93 3.14 -7.95
N ILE A 66 2.88 4.15 -8.81
CA ILE A 66 3.04 3.97 -10.27
C ILE A 66 4.46 4.26 -10.78
N GLY A 67 5.32 4.80 -9.92
CA GLY A 67 6.69 5.18 -10.24
C GLY A 67 6.81 6.50 -11.02
N ASP A 68 8.02 7.06 -10.98
CA ASP A 68 8.32 8.39 -11.52
C ASP A 68 7.98 8.55 -13.01
N GLU A 69 8.31 7.56 -13.85
CA GLU A 69 8.09 7.67 -15.29
C GLU A 69 6.60 7.83 -15.63
N LEU A 70 5.75 6.96 -15.05
CA LEU A 70 4.32 6.98 -15.33
C LEU A 70 3.66 8.20 -14.66
N PHE A 71 4.12 8.55 -13.46
CA PHE A 71 3.64 9.72 -12.74
C PHE A 71 3.88 11.01 -13.52
N LEU A 72 5.09 11.22 -14.05
CA LEU A 72 5.40 12.45 -14.81
C LEU A 72 4.63 12.52 -16.14
N LYS A 73 4.26 11.38 -16.73
CA LYS A 73 3.40 11.34 -17.93
C LYS A 73 1.94 11.69 -17.58
N ALA A 74 1.42 11.21 -16.45
CA ALA A 74 0.03 11.43 -16.04
C ALA A 74 -0.21 12.77 -15.32
N TYR A 75 0.78 13.24 -14.55
CA TYR A 75 0.71 14.43 -13.69
C TYR A 75 1.89 15.39 -13.96
N PRO A 76 2.06 15.90 -15.19
CA PRO A 76 3.21 16.73 -15.54
C PRO A 76 3.28 18.05 -14.75
N HIS A 77 2.15 18.55 -14.27
CA HIS A 77 2.03 19.77 -13.47
C HIS A 77 2.49 19.59 -12.01
N ALA A 78 2.60 18.34 -11.52
CA ALA A 78 2.94 18.02 -10.14
C ALA A 78 4.36 17.45 -10.00
N ARG A 79 5.27 17.83 -10.91
CA ARG A 79 6.64 17.29 -10.99
C ARG A 79 7.46 17.52 -9.71
N ASP A 80 7.16 18.61 -9.01
CA ASP A 80 7.78 19.04 -7.76
C ASP A 80 7.25 18.29 -6.53
N VAL A 81 6.16 17.53 -6.66
CA VAL A 81 5.64 16.67 -5.59
C VAL A 81 6.53 15.44 -5.48
N LEU A 82 7.23 15.32 -4.35
CA LEU A 82 8.15 14.22 -4.05
C LEU A 82 7.50 13.21 -3.09
N PRO A 83 7.84 11.91 -3.21
CA PRO A 83 7.36 10.87 -2.30
C PRO A 83 7.94 10.99 -0.88
#